data_AF-A0AAW0FQC8-F1
#
_entry.id   AF-A0AAW0FQC8-F1
#
_cell.length_a   1.000
_cell.length_b   1.000
_cell.length_c   1.000
_cell.angle_alpha   90.00
_cell.angle_beta   90.00
_cell.angle_gamma   90.00
#
_symmetry.space_group_name_H-M   'P 1'
#
loop_
_entity.id
_entity.type
_entity.pdbx_description
1 polymer ?
#
loop_
_entity_poly.entity_id
_entity_poly.type
_entity_poly.pdbx_seq_one_letter_code
_entity_poly.pdbx_strand_id
1 'polypeptide(L)'
;MGHFITQVISGELSFAKGGVLLAETSGTAETKTLPVGLGLIEHDPYWKSKVCDIRIANAFLANGGVKNYQVAEFTQDETRNLLEFYDKAGALQIRPYPTNDKLKSAQEIIQERTDMRNHIAPKIDRDAEFDRIVRNAFTVSSGRPGYIVQDVKLSY
;
A
#
# COMPACT_ATOMS: atom_id res chain seq x y z
N MET A 1 16.47 3.85 -25.08
CA MET A 1 15.35 3.44 -24.20
C MET A 1 14.30 4.54 -24.05
N GLY A 2 14.63 5.75 -23.58
CA GLY A 2 13.63 6.83 -23.43
C GLY A 2 12.85 7.18 -24.70
N HIS A 3 13.53 7.28 -25.85
CA HIS A 3 12.89 7.58 -27.13
C HIS A 3 11.83 6.54 -27.55
N PHE A 4 12.12 5.25 -27.35
CA PHE A 4 11.17 4.16 -27.63
C PHE A 4 9.90 4.29 -26.80
N ILE A 5 10.04 4.57 -25.50
CA ILE A 5 8.90 4.76 -24.60
C ILE A 5 8.03 5.93 -25.08
N THR A 6 8.64 7.05 -25.48
CA THR A 6 7.92 8.21 -26.03
C THR A 6 7.16 7.88 -27.31
N GLN A 7 7.76 7.12 -28.24
CA GLN A 7 7.10 6.71 -29.50
C GLN A 7 5.90 5.80 -29.26
N VAL A 8 6.02 4.88 -28.30
CA VAL A 8 4.95 3.97 -27.92
C VAL A 8 3.80 4.71 -27.24
N ILE A 9 4.12 5.67 -26.35
CA ILE A 9 3.14 6.51 -25.66
C ILE A 9 2.41 7.44 -26.62
N SER A 10 3.16 8.10 -27.51
CA SER A 10 2.58 9.03 -28.48
C SER A 10 1.75 8.32 -29.53
N GLY A 11 1.85 6.99 -29.65
CA GLY A 11 1.21 6.18 -30.69
C GLY A 11 1.90 6.29 -32.06
N GLU A 12 3.08 6.90 -32.14
CA GLU A 12 3.95 6.85 -33.33
C GLU A 12 4.35 5.41 -33.64
N LEU A 13 4.65 4.63 -32.58
CA LEU A 13 4.81 3.19 -32.65
C LEU A 13 3.57 2.50 -32.09
N SER A 14 2.78 1.88 -32.98
CA SER A 14 1.55 1.17 -32.61
C SER A 14 1.69 -0.34 -32.82
N PHE A 15 1.16 -1.13 -31.87
CA PHE A 15 1.16 -2.58 -31.95
C PHE A 15 -0.12 -3.07 -32.65
N ALA A 16 0.03 -3.91 -33.67
CA ALA A 16 -1.12 -4.49 -34.39
C ALA A 16 -2.03 -5.36 -33.50
N LYS A 17 -1.48 -5.93 -32.43
CA LYS A 17 -2.20 -6.71 -31.40
C LYS A 17 -1.64 -6.33 -30.02
N GLY A 18 -2.52 -6.01 -29.08
CA GLY A 18 -2.15 -5.68 -27.70
C GLY A 18 -2.30 -4.19 -27.37
N GLY A 19 -1.59 -3.75 -26.33
CA GLY A 19 -1.64 -2.38 -25.82
C GLY A 19 -0.47 -2.10 -24.87
N VAL A 20 -0.45 -0.89 -24.33
CA VAL A 20 0.64 -0.38 -23.50
C VAL A 20 0.08 -0.10 -22.10
N LEU A 21 0.72 -0.66 -21.08
CA LEU A 21 0.45 -0.35 -19.68
C LEU A 21 1.72 0.22 -19.05
N LEU A 22 1.59 1.37 -18.39
CA LEU A 22 2.68 2.05 -17.71
C LEU A 22 2.33 2.20 -16.24
N ALA A 23 3.34 2.25 -15.38
CA ALA A 23 3.20 2.46 -13.95
C ALA A 23 4.17 3.55 -13.49
N GLU A 24 3.71 4.38 -12.57
CA GLU A 24 4.53 5.36 -11.88
C GLU A 24 5.23 4.71 -10.68
N THR A 25 6.40 5.25 -10.31
CA THR A 25 7.07 4.93 -9.06
C THR A 25 7.44 6.23 -8.34
N SER A 26 7.18 6.29 -7.04
CA SER A 26 7.59 7.40 -6.17
C SER A 26 9.04 7.29 -5.68
N GLY A 27 9.80 6.28 -6.13
CA GLY A 27 11.20 6.07 -5.73
C GLY A 27 12.21 7.02 -6.38
N THR A 28 11.76 7.93 -7.26
CA THR A 28 12.60 8.89 -7.99
C THR A 28 12.07 10.32 -7.79
N ALA A 29 12.90 11.33 -8.05
CA ALA A 29 12.52 12.73 -7.92
C ALA A 29 11.25 13.07 -8.73
N GLU A 30 10.29 13.71 -8.06
CA GLU A 30 9.05 14.17 -8.68
C GLU A 30 9.32 15.27 -9.71
N THR A 31 8.79 15.10 -10.92
CA THR A 31 8.78 16.13 -11.96
C THR A 31 7.35 16.49 -12.31
N LYS A 32 7.12 17.69 -12.85
CA LYS A 32 5.78 18.13 -13.28
C LYS A 32 5.40 17.64 -14.67
N THR A 33 6.31 16.94 -15.37
CA THR A 33 6.12 16.41 -16.72
C THR A 33 4.94 15.43 -16.82
N LEU A 34 4.86 14.45 -15.92
CA LEU A 34 3.82 13.42 -15.97
C LEU A 34 2.43 13.99 -15.63
N PRO A 35 2.25 14.80 -14.56
CA PRO A 35 0.97 15.46 -14.30
C PRO A 35 0.46 16.33 -15.46
N VAL A 36 1.36 17.06 -16.14
CA VAL A 36 1.01 17.85 -17.32
C VAL A 36 0.65 16.93 -18.50
N GLY A 37 1.43 15.88 -18.74
CA GLY A 37 1.20 14.92 -19.83
C GLY A 37 -0.09 14.11 -19.67
N LEU A 38 -0.56 13.91 -18.44
CA LEU A 38 -1.85 13.28 -18.14
C LEU A 38 -3.01 14.28 -18.10
N GLY A 39 -2.75 15.58 -18.32
CA GLY A 39 -3.77 16.63 -18.27
C GLY A 39 -4.32 16.93 -16.87
N LEU A 40 -3.59 16.55 -15.82
CA LEU A 40 -3.99 16.81 -14.42
C LEU A 40 -3.68 18.25 -13.98
N ILE A 41 -2.66 18.85 -14.57
CA ILE A 41 -2.17 20.21 -14.24
C ILE A 41 -1.86 20.93 -15.55
N GLU A 42 -2.17 22.22 -15.63
CA GLU A 42 -1.76 23.06 -16.75
C GLU A 42 -0.25 23.38 -16.72
N HIS A 43 0.37 23.43 -17.90
CA HIS A 43 1.79 23.75 -18.02
C HIS A 43 2.05 25.24 -17.77
N ASP A 44 2.94 25.55 -16.82
CA ASP A 44 3.47 26.89 -16.64
C ASP A 44 4.64 27.17 -17.61
N PRO A 45 4.53 28.15 -18.52
CA PRO A 45 5.59 28.50 -19.47
C PRO A 45 6.93 28.91 -18.84
N TYR A 46 6.94 29.31 -17.57
CA TYR A 46 8.14 29.75 -16.86
C TYR A 46 8.90 28.58 -16.21
N TRP A 47 8.37 27.35 -16.24
CA TRP A 47 9.09 26.19 -15.75
C TRP A 47 10.29 25.84 -16.62
N LYS A 48 11.41 25.56 -15.95
CA LYS A 48 12.62 25.05 -16.63
C LYS A 48 12.38 23.60 -17.09
N SER A 49 13.06 23.19 -18.16
CA SER A 49 12.94 21.82 -18.71
C SER A 49 13.27 20.70 -17.71
N LYS A 50 14.08 20.98 -16.67
CA LYS A 50 14.35 20.03 -15.58
C LYS A 50 13.14 19.80 -14.66
N VAL A 51 12.23 20.76 -14.58
CA VAL A 51 11.01 20.68 -13.77
C VAL A 51 9.88 20.07 -14.59
N CYS A 52 9.72 20.52 -15.84
CA CYS A 52 8.75 20.00 -16.78
C CYS A 52 9.35 19.91 -18.17
N ASP A 53 9.47 18.70 -18.70
CA ASP A 53 9.82 18.50 -20.10
C ASP A 53 8.55 18.50 -20.95
N ILE A 54 8.24 19.67 -21.53
CA ILE A 54 7.04 19.86 -22.35
C ILE A 54 6.98 18.94 -23.57
N ARG A 55 8.12 18.50 -24.12
CA ARG A 55 8.13 17.60 -25.29
C ARG A 55 7.61 16.22 -24.89
N ILE A 56 8.05 15.73 -23.74
CA ILE A 56 7.57 14.47 -23.19
C ILE A 56 6.10 14.61 -22.80
N ALA A 57 5.71 15.69 -22.11
CA ALA A 57 4.33 15.91 -21.71
C ALA A 57 3.37 15.92 -22.93
N ASN A 58 3.73 16.62 -24.00
CA ASN A 58 2.94 16.64 -25.23
C ASN A 58 2.83 15.26 -25.90
N ALA A 59 3.84 14.39 -25.75
CA ALA A 59 3.75 13.02 -26.25
C ALA A 59 2.67 12.19 -25.53
N PHE A 60 2.44 12.41 -24.23
CA PHE A 60 1.36 11.76 -23.48
C PHE A 60 -0.03 12.28 -23.87
N LEU A 61 -0.12 13.53 -24.33
CA LEU A 61 -1.38 14.14 -24.81
C LEU A 61 -1.69 13.81 -26.27
N ALA A 62 -0.73 13.25 -27.01
CA ALA A 62 -0.91 12.88 -28.41
C ALA A 62 -1.93 11.73 -28.57
N ASN A 63 -2.49 11.60 -29.77
CA ASN A 63 -3.37 10.48 -30.16
C ASN A 63 -4.55 10.19 -29.20
N GLY A 64 -5.14 11.25 -28.65
CA GLY A 64 -6.31 11.16 -27.77
C GLY A 64 -5.97 11.03 -26.27
N GLY A 65 -4.68 11.09 -25.93
CA GLY A 65 -4.20 11.14 -24.56
C GLY A 65 -4.10 9.78 -23.87
N VAL A 66 -3.11 9.62 -23.01
CA VAL A 66 -3.00 8.46 -22.11
C VAL A 66 -4.06 8.57 -21.02
N LYS A 67 -4.83 7.49 -20.82
CA LYS A 67 -5.81 7.40 -19.74
C LYS A 67 -5.14 7.09 -18.42
N ASN A 68 -5.33 7.95 -17.43
CA ASN A 68 -4.89 7.70 -16.06
C ASN A 68 -5.78 6.63 -15.40
N TYR A 69 -5.16 5.73 -14.64
CA TYR A 69 -5.84 4.79 -13.76
C TYR A 69 -5.27 4.92 -12.36
N GLN A 70 -6.07 5.51 -11.46
CA GLN A 70 -5.68 5.64 -10.06
C GLN A 70 -5.86 4.29 -9.36
N VAL A 71 -4.76 3.71 -8.91
CA VAL A 71 -4.80 2.50 -8.08
C VAL A 71 -5.35 2.89 -6.70
N ALA A 72 -6.45 2.27 -6.31
CA ALA A 72 -7.08 2.49 -5.02
C ALA A 72 -6.26 1.82 -3.90
N GLU A 73 -6.32 2.43 -2.72
CA GLU A 73 -5.84 1.82 -1.49
C GLU A 73 -6.76 0.65 -1.10
N PHE A 74 -6.24 -0.32 -0.34
CA PHE A 74 -7.03 -1.47 0.07
C PHE A 74 -8.15 -1.03 1.00
N THR A 75 -9.29 -1.69 0.87
CA THR A 75 -10.34 -1.70 1.87
C THR A 75 -9.93 -2.51 3.10
N GLN A 76 -10.72 -2.39 4.17
CA GLN A 76 -10.50 -3.20 5.38
C GLN A 76 -10.62 -4.70 5.09
N ASP A 77 -11.55 -5.10 4.20
CA ASP A 77 -11.73 -6.51 3.82
C ASP A 77 -10.57 -7.02 2.96
N GLU A 78 -10.05 -6.21 2.03
CA GLU A 78 -8.84 -6.57 1.26
C GLU A 78 -7.60 -6.66 2.17
N THR A 79 -7.51 -5.78 3.18
CA THR A 79 -6.48 -5.86 4.21
C THR A 79 -6.59 -7.16 5.02
N ARG A 80 -7.82 -7.56 5.39
CA ARG A 80 -8.07 -8.86 6.02
C ARG A 80 -7.59 -10.00 5.14
N ASN A 81 -7.97 -10.02 3.86
CA ASN A 81 -7.57 -11.07 2.92
C ASN A 81 -6.05 -11.17 2.77
N LEU A 82 -5.35 -10.03 2.72
CA LEU A 82 -3.89 -10.00 2.68
C LEU A 82 -3.27 -10.60 3.94
N LEU A 83 -3.80 -10.28 5.13
CA LEU A 83 -3.28 -10.80 6.39
C LEU A 83 -3.63 -12.27 6.60
N GLU A 84 -4.80 -12.72 6.14
CA GLU A 84 -5.15 -14.14 6.10
C GLU A 84 -4.18 -14.94 5.23
N PHE A 85 -3.76 -14.37 4.09
CA PHE A 85 -2.75 -14.99 3.24
C PHE A 85 -1.42 -15.16 4.00
N TYR A 86 -0.95 -14.12 4.71
CA TYR A 86 0.27 -14.22 5.51
C TYR A 86 0.15 -15.15 6.72
N ASP A 87 -1.02 -15.22 7.36
CA ASP A 87 -1.30 -16.17 8.45
C ASP A 87 -1.28 -17.62 7.95
N LYS A 88 -1.93 -17.90 6.81
CA LYS A 88 -1.91 -19.22 6.16
C LYS A 88 -0.50 -19.62 5.72
N ALA A 89 0.31 -18.66 5.30
CA ALA A 89 1.72 -18.87 4.97
C ALA A 89 2.62 -19.10 6.21
N GLY A 90 2.09 -18.89 7.42
CA GLY A 90 2.85 -18.97 8.67
C GLY A 90 3.81 -17.78 8.88
N ALA A 91 3.69 -16.73 8.06
CA ALA A 91 4.55 -15.55 8.14
C ALA A 91 4.05 -14.54 9.20
N LEU A 92 2.76 -14.56 9.54
CA LEU A 92 2.15 -13.61 10.48
C LEU A 92 2.41 -14.03 11.93
N GLN A 93 3.07 -13.18 12.72
CA GLN A 93 3.20 -13.41 14.16
C GLN A 93 2.05 -12.78 14.95
N ILE A 94 1.06 -13.60 15.30
CA ILE A 94 -0.02 -13.20 16.21
C ILE A 94 0.52 -13.29 17.64
N ARG A 95 0.91 -12.15 18.21
CA ARG A 95 1.35 -12.05 19.60
C ARG A 95 0.30 -11.32 20.43
N PRO A 96 0.10 -11.71 21.70
CA PRO A 96 -0.73 -10.92 22.60
C PRO A 96 -0.07 -9.55 22.77
N TYR A 97 -0.78 -8.50 22.37
CA TYR A 97 -0.34 -7.15 22.69
C TYR A 97 -0.49 -6.98 24.20
N PRO A 98 0.53 -6.48 24.91
CA PRO A 98 0.38 -6.03 26.29
C PRO A 98 -0.47 -4.76 26.23
N THR A 99 -1.78 -4.96 26.13
CA THR A 99 -2.72 -3.86 26.32
C THR A 99 -2.47 -3.35 27.74
N ASN A 100 -2.35 -2.04 27.94
CA ASN A 100 -2.50 -1.48 29.27
C ASN A 100 -3.89 -1.90 29.72
N ASP A 101 -3.93 -2.94 30.56
CA ASP A 101 -5.15 -3.63 30.93
C ASP A 101 -6.16 -2.58 31.40
N LYS A 102 -7.36 -2.62 30.81
CA LYS A 102 -8.54 -2.10 31.50
C LYS A 102 -8.47 -2.63 32.93
N LEU A 103 -8.64 -1.75 33.93
CA LEU A 103 -8.58 -2.08 35.35
C LEU A 103 -9.15 -3.48 35.61
N LYS A 104 -8.28 -4.49 35.68
CA LYS A 104 -8.68 -5.88 35.90
C LYS A 104 -9.37 -5.93 37.25
N SER A 105 -10.52 -6.58 37.32
CA SER A 105 -11.17 -6.80 38.60
C SER A 105 -10.27 -7.61 39.52
N ALA A 106 -10.41 -7.45 40.85
CA ALA A 106 -9.57 -8.16 41.81
C ALA A 106 -9.56 -9.69 41.62
N GLN A 107 -10.67 -10.24 41.12
CA GLN A 107 -10.82 -11.68 40.84
C GLN A 107 -9.99 -12.13 39.63
N GLU A 108 -9.95 -11.33 38.55
CA GLU A 108 -9.17 -11.64 37.35
C GLU A 108 -7.66 -11.59 37.63
N ILE A 109 -7.21 -10.65 38.47
CA ILE A 109 -5.80 -10.55 38.88
C ILE A 109 -5.38 -11.77 39.71
N ILE A 110 -6.24 -12.24 40.62
CA ILE A 110 -5.98 -13.43 41.45
C ILE A 110 -5.91 -14.68 40.57
N GLN A 111 -6.82 -14.79 39.59
CA GLN A 111 -6.84 -15.92 38.66
C GLN A 111 -5.60 -15.96 37.77
N GLU A 112 -5.22 -14.82 37.17
CA GLU A 112 -4.02 -14.72 36.31
C GLU A 112 -2.73 -15.07 37.08
N ARG A 113 -2.60 -14.62 38.34
CA ARG A 113 -1.47 -15.01 39.20
C ARG A 113 -1.43 -16.49 39.52
N THR A 114 -2.60 -17.11 39.66
CA THR A 114 -2.74 -18.55 39.93
C THR A 114 -2.38 -19.36 38.69
N ASP A 115 -2.81 -18.91 37.51
CA ASP A 115 -2.53 -19.55 36.23
C ASP A 115 -1.04 -19.43 35.85
N MET A 116 -0.41 -18.27 36.10
CA MET A 116 1.04 -18.09 35.96
C MET A 116 1.83 -19.04 36.86
N ARG A 117 1.40 -19.21 38.11
CA ARG A 117 2.04 -20.15 39.07
C ARG A 117 1.89 -21.60 38.60
N ASN A 118 0.77 -21.93 37.96
CA ASN A 118 0.48 -23.25 37.42
C ASN A 118 1.00 -23.48 35.99
N HIS A 119 1.75 -22.54 35.41
CA HIS A 119 2.27 -22.61 34.03
C HIS A 119 1.18 -22.82 32.97
N ILE A 120 -0.04 -22.34 33.24
CA ILE A 120 -1.15 -22.40 32.30
C ILE A 120 -1.02 -21.18 31.39
N ALA A 121 -0.76 -21.42 30.11
CA ALA A 121 -0.72 -20.34 29.11
C ALA A 121 -2.09 -19.65 29.05
N PRO A 122 -2.14 -18.30 28.97
CA PRO A 122 -3.40 -17.60 28.83
C PRO A 122 -4.11 -18.09 27.58
N LYS A 123 -5.42 -18.35 27.69
CA LYS A 123 -6.25 -18.80 26.57
C LYS A 123 -6.43 -17.62 25.62
N ILE A 124 -5.59 -17.57 24.58
CA ILE A 124 -5.65 -16.52 23.56
C ILE A 124 -6.82 -16.82 22.62
N ASP A 125 -7.74 -15.88 22.49
CA ASP A 125 -8.70 -15.87 21.39
C ASP A 125 -7.98 -15.39 20.13
N ARG A 126 -7.52 -16.34 19.31
CA ARG A 126 -6.74 -16.07 18.10
C ARG A 126 -7.52 -15.23 17.10
N ASP A 127 -8.83 -15.44 16.98
CA ASP A 127 -9.67 -14.77 15.99
C ASP A 127 -9.89 -13.31 16.38
N ALA A 128 -10.16 -13.05 17.68
CA ALA A 128 -10.27 -11.69 18.19
C ALA A 128 -8.95 -10.90 18.06
N GLU A 129 -7.82 -11.58 18.29
CA GLU A 129 -6.49 -11.00 18.13
C GLU A 129 -6.16 -10.68 16.67
N PHE A 130 -6.50 -11.59 15.76
CA PHE A 130 -6.35 -11.38 14.32
C PHE A 130 -7.17 -10.18 13.85
N ASP A 131 -8.44 -10.09 14.23
CA ASP A 131 -9.31 -8.96 13.89
C ASP A 131 -8.76 -7.63 14.42
N ARG A 132 -8.12 -7.64 15.59
CA ARG A 132 -7.45 -6.45 16.12
C ARG A 132 -6.25 -6.07 15.27
N ILE A 133 -5.41 -7.02 14.88
CA ILE A 133 -4.26 -6.79 14.00
C ILE A 133 -4.73 -6.19 12.67
N VAL A 134 -5.78 -6.74 12.07
CA VAL A 134 -6.37 -6.23 10.81
C VAL A 134 -6.79 -4.78 10.97
N ARG A 135 -7.56 -4.46 12.03
CA ARG A 135 -8.01 -3.08 12.29
C ARG A 135 -6.85 -2.13 12.51
N ASN A 136 -5.86 -2.53 13.31
CA ASN A 136 -4.69 -1.70 13.59
C ASN A 136 -3.87 -1.45 12.33
N ALA A 137 -3.53 -2.50 11.59
CA ALA A 137 -2.77 -2.42 10.35
C ALA A 137 -3.48 -1.53 9.34
N PHE A 138 -4.80 -1.68 9.16
CA PHE A 138 -5.60 -0.83 8.29
C PHE A 138 -5.59 0.64 8.76
N THR A 139 -5.76 0.90 10.06
CA THR A 139 -5.80 2.26 10.62
C THR A 139 -4.46 2.98 10.46
N VAL A 140 -3.36 2.30 10.77
CA VAL A 140 -2.00 2.87 10.69
C VAL A 140 -1.58 3.09 9.24
N SER A 141 -1.86 2.14 8.36
CA SER A 141 -1.46 2.20 6.95
C SER A 141 -2.42 2.98 6.04
N SER A 142 -3.63 3.27 6.53
CA SER A 142 -4.75 3.76 5.70
C SER A 142 -5.00 2.88 4.47
N GLY A 143 -4.83 1.56 4.58
CA GLY A 143 -5.02 0.63 3.47
C GLY A 143 -3.88 0.57 2.46
N ARG A 144 -2.72 1.19 2.72
CA ARG A 144 -1.57 1.13 1.80
C ARG A 144 -0.78 -0.19 1.98
N PRO A 145 -0.73 -1.07 0.97
CA PRO A 145 -0.12 -2.40 1.12
C PRO A 145 1.34 -2.39 1.57
N GLY A 146 2.15 -1.46 1.05
CA GLY A 146 3.56 -1.33 1.43
C GLY A 146 3.75 -1.01 2.92
N TYR A 147 2.87 -0.17 3.48
CA TYR A 147 2.89 0.17 4.90
C TYR A 147 2.32 -0.95 5.77
N ILE A 148 1.28 -1.67 5.30
CA ILE A 148 0.73 -2.85 5.99
C ILE A 148 1.83 -3.88 6.25
N VAL A 149 2.62 -4.19 5.23
CA VAL A 149 3.71 -5.17 5.31
C VAL A 149 4.83 -4.72 6.28
N GLN A 150 5.07 -3.42 6.40
CA GLN A 150 6.08 -2.87 7.32
C GLN A 150 5.59 -2.83 8.78
N ASP A 151 4.32 -2.51 9.01
CA ASP A 151 3.73 -2.43 10.35
C ASP A 151 3.58 -3.82 10.98
N VAL A 152 3.17 -4.78 10.16
CA VAL A 152 2.90 -6.14 10.61
C VAL A 152 4.21 -6.88 10.84
N LYS A 153 4.31 -7.53 12.01
CA LYS A 153 5.46 -8.37 12.34
C LYS A 153 5.41 -9.67 11.55
N LEU A 154 6.04 -9.64 10.39
CA LEU A 154 6.31 -10.84 9.60
C LEU A 154 7.55 -11.55 10.16
N SER A 155 7.48 -12.88 10.28
CA SER A 155 8.64 -13.70 10.61
C SER A 155 9.63 -13.73 9.45
N TYR A 156 10.91 -13.49 9.73
CA TYR A 156 12.04 -13.75 8.84
C TYR A 156 12.61 -15.14 9.10
#